data_AF-A0A5N5W1K0-F1
#
_entry.id   AF-A0A5N5W1K0-F1
#
_cell.length_a   1.000
_cell.length_b   1.000
_cell.length_c   1.000
_cell.angle_alpha   90.00
_cell.angle_beta   90.00
_cell.angle_gamma   90.00
#
_symmetry.space_group_name_H-M   'P 1'
#
loop_
_entity.id
_entity.type
_entity.pdbx_description
1 polymer ?
#
loop_
_entity_poly.entity_id
_entity_poly.type
_entity_poly.pdbx_seq_one_letter_code
_entity_poly.pdbx_strand_id
1 'polypeptide(L)'
;MDTAQWSRAEEAAWLLTRRRLGWDALDLERVDEEGPDSPESHHERLAVWMPAARLLGLALWRAAQDAECAVDDVPLEQVLRWLDGTRELFTRPLPRWKGLPGTWGQLESSAPGLLQKARWITSQHILAHEQEYKEIGEVYDAAPVLLGDRVRAVITGPYRDGRAPRWADLVEYAEETTADACHAARDGRWCPGPAIREAAAQLRPTLDAHPDVPPAPPETAGFLWIQRIARIAHIRATITAVVTHHRDSGNVELHPHPQYPAGHALAASLVALTGFARPAAELEVLWERRTESTATWERAHVPPTMRSYVLALESLVVSLSILTDVILASDCPR
;
A
#
# COMPACT_ATOMS: atom_id res chain seq x y z
N MET A 1 -13.07 -1.94 24.79
CA MET A 1 -12.44 -1.36 23.59
C MET A 1 -11.35 -2.30 23.14
N ASP A 2 -11.32 -2.58 21.85
CA ASP A 2 -10.83 -3.82 21.27
C ASP A 2 -9.30 -3.90 21.22
N THR A 3 -8.75 -5.10 21.45
CA THR A 3 -7.32 -5.41 21.22
C THR A 3 -6.92 -5.09 19.79
N ALA A 4 -7.86 -5.22 18.83
CA ALA A 4 -7.66 -4.89 17.43
C ALA A 4 -7.31 -3.40 17.19
N GLN A 5 -7.98 -2.47 17.87
CA GLN A 5 -7.70 -1.04 17.70
C GLN A 5 -6.32 -0.66 18.24
N TRP A 6 -5.91 -1.23 19.38
CA TRP A 6 -4.56 -1.02 19.88
C TRP A 6 -3.50 -1.54 18.89
N SER A 7 -3.69 -2.75 18.36
CA SER A 7 -2.76 -3.31 17.37
C SER A 7 -2.66 -2.46 16.11
N ARG A 8 -3.77 -1.92 15.60
CA ARG A 8 -3.76 -1.00 14.45
C ARG A 8 -3.01 0.29 14.76
N ALA A 9 -3.25 0.91 15.93
CA ALA A 9 -2.57 2.14 16.34
C ALA A 9 -1.06 1.94 16.48
N GLU A 10 -0.64 0.82 17.06
CA GLU A 10 0.77 0.44 17.21
C GLU A 10 1.45 0.25 15.85
N GLU A 11 0.80 -0.48 14.94
CA GLU A 11 1.31 -0.70 13.60
C GLU A 11 1.41 0.59 12.79
N ALA A 12 0.36 1.42 12.81
CA ALA A 12 0.34 2.70 12.13
C ALA A 12 1.43 3.64 12.65
N ALA A 13 1.55 3.78 13.97
CA ALA A 13 2.59 4.61 14.60
C ALA A 13 3.99 4.16 14.19
N TRP A 14 4.21 2.83 14.15
CA TRP A 14 5.48 2.30 13.72
C TRP A 14 5.74 2.61 12.25
N LEU A 15 4.76 2.37 11.37
CA LEU A 15 4.89 2.66 9.95
C LEU A 15 5.22 4.14 9.68
N LEU A 16 4.55 5.08 10.34
CA LEU A 16 4.85 6.51 10.25
C LEU A 16 6.28 6.81 10.74
N THR A 17 6.66 6.25 11.88
CA THR A 17 8.02 6.41 12.44
C THR A 17 9.09 5.90 11.47
N ARG A 18 8.92 4.67 10.97
CA ARG A 18 9.79 4.02 9.98
C ARG A 18 9.98 4.90 8.76
N ARG A 19 8.86 5.36 8.18
CA ARG A 19 8.87 6.26 7.03
C ARG A 19 9.67 7.52 7.33
N ARG A 20 9.44 8.14 8.49
CA ARG A 20 10.12 9.38 8.84
C ARG A 20 11.63 9.22 9.05
N LEU A 21 12.05 8.05 9.51
CA LEU A 21 13.47 7.72 9.68
C LEU A 21 14.15 7.24 8.39
N GLY A 22 13.43 7.15 7.27
CA GLY A 22 13.95 6.55 6.04
C GLY A 22 14.33 5.08 6.23
N TRP A 23 13.68 4.39 7.16
CA TRP A 23 13.98 3.01 7.52
C TRP A 23 12.83 2.10 7.16
N ASP A 24 13.06 1.17 6.24
CA ASP A 24 12.19 0.01 6.04
C ASP A 24 13.07 -1.24 5.96
N ALA A 25 12.78 -2.25 6.81
CA ALA A 25 13.57 -3.49 6.84
C ALA A 25 13.40 -4.33 5.55
N LEU A 26 12.39 -4.00 4.75
CA LEU A 26 12.17 -4.55 3.42
C LEU A 26 12.74 -3.65 2.31
N ASP A 27 13.46 -2.59 2.67
CA ASP A 27 14.20 -1.72 1.76
C ASP A 27 15.52 -2.38 1.34
N LEU A 28 15.41 -3.31 0.39
CA LEU A 28 16.59 -4.00 -0.16
C LEU A 28 17.56 -3.02 -0.82
N GLU A 29 17.05 -1.97 -1.47
CA GLU A 29 17.87 -0.89 -2.06
C GLU A 29 18.71 -0.18 -1.00
N ARG A 30 18.17 0.11 0.19
CA ARG A 30 18.96 0.70 1.28
C ARG A 30 20.02 -0.26 1.80
N VAL A 31 19.72 -1.55 1.92
CA VAL A 31 20.70 -2.56 2.35
C VAL A 31 21.84 -2.65 1.34
N ASP A 32 21.54 -2.51 0.05
CA ASP A 32 22.51 -2.55 -1.04
C ASP A 32 23.32 -1.25 -1.16
N GLU A 33 22.70 -0.07 -0.96
CA GLU A 33 23.37 1.25 -1.03
C GLU A 33 24.18 1.60 0.23
N GLU A 34 23.65 1.34 1.42
CA GLU A 34 24.19 1.83 2.70
C GLU A 34 24.80 0.71 3.57
N GLY A 35 24.59 -0.55 3.19
CA GLY A 35 24.99 -1.71 3.97
C GLY A 35 24.01 -2.05 5.12
N PRO A 36 24.30 -3.12 5.89
CA PRO A 36 23.49 -3.48 7.04
C PRO A 36 23.54 -2.38 8.11
N ASP A 37 22.46 -2.26 8.88
CA ASP A 37 22.38 -1.28 9.98
C ASP A 37 23.59 -1.39 10.92
N SER A 38 24.22 -0.26 11.20
CA SER A 38 25.25 -0.18 12.23
C SER A 38 24.69 -0.57 13.61
N PRO A 39 25.51 -1.16 14.50
CA PRO A 39 25.11 -1.44 15.88
C PRO A 39 24.56 -0.20 16.60
N GLU A 40 25.11 0.98 16.33
CA GLU A 40 24.69 2.26 16.88
C GLU A 40 23.29 2.64 16.41
N SER A 41 23.00 2.51 15.11
CA SER A 41 21.65 2.78 14.55
C SER A 41 20.62 1.78 15.08
N HIS A 42 21.04 0.52 15.27
CA HIS A 42 20.20 -0.49 15.90
C HIS A 42 19.90 -0.15 17.37
N HIS A 43 20.91 0.26 18.14
CA HIS A 43 20.73 0.66 19.53
C HIS A 43 19.82 1.89 19.65
N GLU A 44 20.05 2.93 18.85
CA GLU A 44 19.21 4.14 18.85
C GLU A 44 17.75 3.78 18.53
N ARG A 45 17.51 2.93 17.54
CA ARG A 45 16.16 2.48 17.20
C ARG A 45 15.45 1.79 18.36
N LEU A 46 16.12 0.87 19.05
CA LEU A 46 15.52 0.16 20.18
C LEU A 46 15.31 1.08 21.39
N ALA A 47 16.28 1.95 21.68
CA ALA A 47 16.27 2.78 22.88
C ALA A 47 15.42 4.05 22.75
N VAL A 48 15.20 4.53 21.53
CA VAL A 48 14.63 5.85 21.27
C VAL A 48 13.40 5.77 20.37
N TRP A 49 13.55 5.25 19.16
CA TRP A 49 12.52 5.38 18.13
C TRP A 49 11.35 4.41 18.33
N MET A 50 11.61 3.18 18.76
CA MET A 50 10.54 2.23 19.10
C MET A 50 9.71 2.71 20.32
N PRO A 51 10.32 3.17 21.43
CA PRO A 51 9.58 3.81 22.52
C PRO A 51 8.79 5.05 22.08
N ALA A 52 9.36 5.93 21.26
CA ALA A 52 8.65 7.10 20.74
C ALA A 52 7.45 6.71 19.85
N ALA A 53 7.62 5.71 18.97
CA ALA A 53 6.52 5.15 18.18
C ALA A 53 5.43 4.55 19.07
N ARG A 54 5.79 3.92 20.19
CA ARG A 54 4.82 3.38 21.15
C ARG A 54 4.00 4.50 21.81
N LEU A 55 4.61 5.63 22.14
CA LEU A 55 3.91 6.82 22.65
C LEU A 55 2.97 7.41 21.61
N LEU A 56 3.41 7.49 20.36
CA LEU A 56 2.56 7.88 19.24
C LEU A 56 1.37 6.93 19.10
N GLY A 57 1.59 5.62 19.16
CA GLY A 57 0.53 4.62 19.15
C GLY A 57 -0.46 4.78 20.31
N LEU A 58 0.03 5.11 21.52
CA LEU A 58 -0.83 5.39 22.66
C LEU A 58 -1.66 6.66 22.46
N ALA A 59 -1.08 7.72 21.90
CA ALA A 59 -1.79 8.96 21.59
C ALA A 59 -2.86 8.76 20.51
N LEU A 60 -2.55 7.98 19.46
CA LEU A 60 -3.51 7.59 18.42
C LEU A 60 -4.68 6.79 19.01
N TRP A 61 -4.37 5.79 19.81
CA TRP A 61 -5.38 4.96 20.47
C TRP A 61 -6.27 5.78 21.40
N ARG A 62 -5.71 6.78 22.10
CA ARG A 62 -6.46 7.73 22.96
C ARG A 62 -7.35 8.66 22.15
N ALA A 63 -6.81 9.26 21.10
CA ALA A 63 -7.55 10.14 20.20
C ALA A 63 -8.75 9.42 19.58
N ALA A 64 -8.60 8.14 19.18
CA ALA A 64 -9.69 7.33 18.66
C ALA A 64 -10.85 7.13 19.65
N GLN A 65 -10.56 6.97 20.95
CA GLN A 65 -11.61 6.81 21.97
C GLN A 65 -12.31 8.12 22.24
N ASP A 66 -11.53 9.19 22.35
CA ASP A 66 -12.01 10.55 22.59
C ASP A 66 -12.93 11.02 21.46
N ALA A 67 -12.60 10.66 20.21
CA ALA A 67 -13.41 10.92 19.03
C ALA A 67 -14.48 9.86 18.75
N GLU A 68 -14.55 8.78 19.54
CA GLU A 68 -15.44 7.63 19.33
C GLU A 68 -15.40 7.05 17.90
N CYS A 69 -14.22 6.99 17.28
CA CYS A 69 -14.04 6.56 15.89
C CYS A 69 -13.08 5.37 15.74
N ALA A 70 -12.93 4.88 14.50
CA ALA A 70 -11.86 3.93 14.20
C ALA A 70 -10.51 4.67 14.21
N VAL A 71 -9.44 3.94 14.53
CA VAL A 71 -8.07 4.51 14.58
C VAL A 71 -7.67 5.16 13.26
N ASP A 72 -8.13 4.62 12.13
CA ASP A 72 -7.84 5.17 10.79
C ASP A 72 -8.55 6.52 10.53
N ASP A 73 -9.63 6.81 11.24
CA ASP A 73 -10.44 8.02 11.06
C ASP A 73 -10.02 9.14 12.03
N VAL A 74 -8.93 8.94 12.78
CA VAL A 74 -8.41 9.94 13.73
C VAL A 74 -7.68 11.07 12.99
N PRO A 75 -8.06 12.34 13.20
CA PRO A 75 -7.28 13.50 12.79
C PRO A 75 -5.89 13.53 13.45
N LEU A 76 -4.82 13.66 12.67
CA LEU A 76 -3.46 13.76 13.21
C LEU A 76 -3.27 14.99 14.12
N GLU A 77 -4.05 16.05 13.94
CA GLU A 77 -4.05 17.22 14.82
C GLU A 77 -4.58 16.88 16.23
N GLN A 78 -5.53 15.94 16.35
CA GLN A 78 -6.02 15.48 17.65
C GLN A 78 -4.96 14.64 18.38
N VAL A 79 -4.14 13.91 17.62
CA VAL A 79 -3.00 13.15 18.17
C VAL A 79 -1.97 14.09 18.78
N LEU A 80 -1.68 15.23 18.13
CA LEU A 80 -0.78 16.25 18.68
C LEU A 80 -1.26 16.77 20.05
N ARG A 81 -2.57 17.00 20.22
CA ARG A 81 -3.14 17.42 21.52
C ARG A 81 -2.88 16.39 22.61
N TRP A 82 -3.06 15.10 22.32
CA TRP A 82 -2.76 14.02 23.27
C TRP A 82 -1.26 13.92 23.59
N LEU A 83 -0.39 14.17 22.61
CA LEU A 83 1.05 14.23 22.84
C LEU A 83 1.47 15.44 23.68
N ASP A 84 0.68 16.50 23.72
CA ASP A 84 0.88 17.66 24.60
C ASP A 84 0.41 17.38 26.05
N GLY A 85 -0.66 16.59 26.22
CA GLY A 85 -1.23 16.18 27.51
C GLY A 85 -0.54 14.98 28.19
N THR A 86 0.75 15.10 28.53
CA THR A 86 1.61 13.97 28.96
C THR A 86 1.06 13.13 30.12
N ARG A 87 0.46 13.76 31.13
CA ARG A 87 -0.11 13.05 32.30
C ARG A 87 -1.39 12.30 31.96
N GLU A 88 -2.19 12.81 31.05
CA GLU A 88 -3.47 12.22 30.66
C GLU A 88 -3.27 10.98 29.80
N LEU A 89 -2.19 10.96 29.00
CA LEU A 89 -1.84 9.86 28.10
C LEU A 89 -1.74 8.50 28.84
N PHE A 90 -1.15 8.50 30.04
CA PHE A 90 -0.92 7.29 30.86
C PHE A 90 -2.07 6.95 31.82
N THR A 91 -3.15 7.71 31.80
CA THR A 91 -4.34 7.43 32.62
C THR A 91 -4.84 6.02 32.32
N ARG A 92 -5.45 5.32 33.30
CA ARG A 92 -6.00 3.99 33.05
C ARG A 92 -7.39 4.07 32.41
N PRO A 93 -7.81 3.07 31.61
CA PRO A 93 -7.11 1.82 31.30
C PRO A 93 -6.01 2.00 30.25
N LEU A 94 -4.91 1.25 30.38
CA LEU A 94 -3.84 1.17 29.37
C LEU A 94 -3.99 -0.11 28.53
N PRO A 95 -3.60 -0.09 27.25
CA PRO A 95 -3.59 -1.29 26.43
C PRO A 95 -2.56 -2.30 26.94
N ARG A 96 -2.71 -3.57 26.58
CA ARG A 96 -1.78 -4.62 27.02
C ARG A 96 -0.36 -4.35 26.49
N TRP A 97 0.63 -4.38 27.38
CA TRP A 97 2.03 -4.34 26.98
C TRP A 97 2.45 -5.67 26.34
N LYS A 98 2.92 -5.64 25.09
CA LYS A 98 3.38 -6.83 24.35
C LYS A 98 4.42 -6.42 23.31
N GLY A 99 5.39 -7.30 23.04
CA GLY A 99 6.28 -7.21 21.88
C GLY A 99 7.54 -6.37 22.05
N LEU A 100 7.66 -5.60 23.14
CA LEU A 100 8.84 -4.78 23.44
C LEU A 100 9.40 -5.06 24.85
N PRO A 101 10.72 -4.98 25.04
CA PRO A 101 11.30 -4.94 26.38
C PRO A 101 10.75 -3.76 27.18
N GLY A 102 10.41 -4.01 28.45
CA GLY A 102 10.02 -2.97 29.40
C GLY A 102 8.55 -3.02 29.85
N THR A 103 8.03 -1.88 30.29
CA THR A 103 6.69 -1.71 30.87
C THR A 103 6.17 -0.29 30.64
N TRP A 104 4.85 -0.08 30.78
CA TRP A 104 4.26 1.26 30.73
C TRP A 104 4.88 2.24 31.74
N GLY A 105 5.19 1.80 32.96
CA GLY A 105 5.79 2.67 33.98
C GLY A 105 7.21 3.13 33.61
N GLN A 106 8.00 2.28 32.94
CA GLN A 106 9.31 2.66 32.41
C GLN A 106 9.17 3.64 31.24
N LEU A 107 8.17 3.43 30.36
CA LEU A 107 7.90 4.35 29.26
C LEU A 107 7.40 5.71 29.75
N GLU A 108 6.53 5.73 30.77
CA GLU A 108 6.06 6.95 31.45
C GLU A 108 7.21 7.75 32.05
N SER A 109 8.12 7.07 32.76
CA SER A 109 9.32 7.70 33.34
C SER A 109 10.24 8.32 32.27
N SER A 110 10.27 7.73 31.06
CA SER A 110 11.10 8.17 29.94
C SER A 110 10.38 9.12 28.98
N ALA A 111 9.07 9.34 29.17
CA ALA A 111 8.21 10.07 28.25
C ALA A 111 8.69 11.50 27.93
N PRO A 112 9.21 12.31 28.89
CA PRO A 112 9.59 13.69 28.60
C PRO A 112 10.57 13.85 27.42
N GLY A 113 11.53 12.94 27.26
CA GLY A 113 12.48 12.96 26.13
C GLY A 113 11.93 12.34 24.83
N LEU A 114 10.96 11.43 24.94
CA LEU A 114 10.42 10.68 23.81
C LEU A 114 9.24 11.39 23.13
N LEU A 115 8.46 12.17 23.87
CA LEU A 115 7.29 12.89 23.36
C LEU A 115 7.67 13.89 22.27
N GLN A 116 8.80 14.58 22.41
CA GLN A 116 9.28 15.50 21.36
C GLN A 116 9.49 14.77 20.03
N LYS A 117 9.98 13.53 20.07
CA LYS A 117 10.19 12.69 18.88
C LYS A 117 8.87 12.23 18.28
N ALA A 118 7.91 11.80 19.11
CA ALA A 118 6.57 11.43 18.66
C ALA A 118 5.82 12.62 18.01
N ARG A 119 5.94 13.82 18.59
CA ARG A 119 5.39 15.07 18.01
C ARG A 119 6.05 15.37 16.67
N TRP A 120 7.38 15.31 16.62
CA TRP A 120 8.11 15.55 15.37
C TRP A 120 7.66 14.60 14.25
N ILE A 121 7.52 13.29 14.51
CA ILE A 121 6.99 12.34 13.53
C ILE A 121 5.62 12.78 13.02
N THR A 122 4.69 13.09 13.92
CA THR A 122 3.32 13.47 13.59
C THR A 122 3.28 14.76 12.77
N SER A 123 3.98 15.81 13.20
CA SER A 123 4.03 17.10 12.50
C SER A 123 4.63 16.97 11.10
N GLN A 124 5.64 16.14 10.92
CA GLN A 124 6.25 15.92 9.60
C GLN A 124 5.29 15.23 8.63
N HIS A 125 4.42 14.36 9.12
CA HIS A 125 3.39 13.73 8.28
C HIS A 125 2.25 14.67 7.88
N ILE A 126 1.86 15.60 8.76
CA ILE A 126 0.91 16.66 8.42
C ILE A 126 1.51 17.57 7.33
N LEU A 127 2.75 18.04 7.53
CA LEU A 127 3.45 18.87 6.54
C LEU A 127 3.63 18.16 5.19
N ALA A 128 3.94 16.87 5.20
CA ALA A 128 4.07 16.08 3.97
C ALA A 128 2.74 15.97 3.21
N HIS A 129 1.63 15.75 3.91
CA HIS A 129 0.30 15.71 3.30
C HIS A 129 -0.05 17.07 2.66
N GLU A 130 0.18 18.19 3.35
CA GLU A 130 -0.05 19.53 2.78
C GLU A 130 0.78 19.79 1.51
N GLN A 131 2.02 19.31 1.49
CA GLN A 131 2.92 19.48 0.33
C GLN A 131 2.45 18.63 -0.87
N GLU A 132 2.08 17.37 -0.64
CA GLU A 132 1.60 16.45 -1.69
C GLU A 132 0.34 17.02 -2.39
N TYR A 133 -0.60 17.61 -1.65
CA TYR A 133 -1.81 18.20 -2.23
C TYR A 133 -1.53 19.52 -2.98
N LYS A 134 -0.57 20.33 -2.50
CA LYS A 134 -0.15 21.56 -3.20
C LYS A 134 0.46 21.24 -4.57
N GLU A 135 1.26 20.18 -4.67
CA GLU A 135 1.97 19.81 -5.90
C GLU A 135 1.01 19.37 -7.03
N ILE A 136 -0.11 18.73 -6.69
CA ILE A 136 -1.10 18.25 -7.65
C ILE A 136 -2.17 19.29 -7.99
N GLY A 137 -2.13 20.48 -7.38
CA GLY A 137 -3.09 21.55 -7.66
C GLY A 137 -4.53 21.29 -7.20
N GLU A 138 -4.77 20.24 -6.42
CA GLU A 138 -6.08 20.01 -5.79
C GLU A 138 -6.29 21.06 -4.69
N VAL A 139 -7.42 21.78 -4.75
CA VAL A 139 -7.79 22.73 -3.70
C VAL A 139 -7.96 21.96 -2.40
N TYR A 140 -7.09 22.24 -1.43
CA TYR A 140 -7.19 21.72 -0.08
C TYR A 140 -8.48 22.26 0.54
N ASP A 141 -9.57 21.51 0.43
CA ASP A 141 -10.67 21.67 1.39
C ASP A 141 -10.10 21.32 2.77
N ALA A 142 -10.43 22.10 3.79
CA ALA A 142 -9.84 22.06 5.13
C ALA A 142 -10.15 20.78 5.95
N ALA A 143 -10.31 19.64 5.28
CA ALA A 143 -10.45 18.35 5.92
C ALA A 143 -9.17 18.04 6.73
N PRO A 144 -9.32 17.48 7.94
CA PRO A 144 -8.17 17.09 8.74
C PRO A 144 -7.41 15.93 8.09
N VAL A 145 -6.10 15.87 8.30
CA VAL A 145 -5.30 14.73 7.83
C VAL A 145 -5.63 13.52 8.70
N LEU A 146 -6.30 12.53 8.12
CA LEU A 146 -6.66 11.31 8.82
C LEU A 146 -5.47 10.35 8.91
N LEU A 147 -5.36 9.60 10.01
CA LEU A 147 -4.30 8.61 10.19
C LEU A 147 -4.28 7.58 9.05
N GLY A 148 -5.44 7.03 8.73
CA GLY A 148 -5.59 5.99 7.71
C GLY A 148 -5.15 6.49 6.34
N ASP A 149 -5.52 7.73 5.98
CA ASP A 149 -5.08 8.37 4.75
C ASP A 149 -3.56 8.46 4.69
N ARG A 150 -2.94 8.98 5.76
CA ARG A 150 -1.48 9.08 5.83
C ARG A 150 -0.79 7.72 5.78
N VAL A 151 -1.33 6.71 6.46
CA VAL A 151 -0.81 5.33 6.43
C VAL A 151 -0.86 4.79 5.00
N ARG A 152 -1.99 4.94 4.30
CA ARG A 152 -2.13 4.52 2.90
C ARG A 152 -1.19 5.30 1.98
N ALA A 153 -1.04 6.61 2.19
CA ALA A 153 -0.09 7.43 1.46
C ALA A 153 1.37 7.03 1.74
N VAL A 154 1.69 6.54 2.94
CA VAL A 154 3.02 5.97 3.23
C VAL A 154 3.23 4.62 2.55
N ILE A 155 2.21 3.75 2.50
CA ILE A 155 2.30 2.44 1.84
C ILE A 155 2.40 2.59 0.32
N THR A 156 1.70 3.57 -0.24
CA THR A 156 1.58 3.78 -1.69
C THR A 156 2.44 4.93 -2.21
N GLY A 157 3.19 5.62 -1.35
CA GLY A 157 3.93 6.83 -1.69
C GLY A 157 5.41 6.59 -2.00
N PRO A 158 6.15 7.66 -2.35
CA PRO A 158 7.59 7.59 -2.59
C PRO A 158 8.32 7.07 -1.35
N TYR A 159 9.31 6.18 -1.51
CA TYR A 159 9.98 5.56 -0.36
C TYR A 159 11.18 6.37 0.19
N ARG A 160 11.52 7.53 -0.41
CA ARG A 160 12.53 8.51 0.06
C ARG A 160 12.17 9.95 -0.33
N ASP A 161 12.92 10.93 0.17
CA ASP A 161 12.83 12.37 -0.07
C ASP A 161 12.93 12.72 -1.58
N GLY A 162 11.83 12.57 -2.33
CA GLY A 162 11.74 12.95 -3.75
C GLY A 162 12.08 11.86 -4.78
N ARG A 163 12.29 10.59 -4.38
CA ARG A 163 12.42 9.45 -5.31
C ARG A 163 11.05 8.95 -5.76
N ALA A 164 10.97 8.26 -6.89
CA ALA A 164 9.75 7.57 -7.31
C ALA A 164 9.31 6.51 -6.26
N PRO A 165 8.02 6.18 -6.18
CA PRO A 165 7.55 5.10 -5.33
C PRO A 165 8.04 3.74 -5.84
N ARG A 166 8.41 2.82 -4.95
CA ARG A 166 8.91 1.47 -5.31
C ARG A 166 7.96 0.68 -6.19
N TRP A 167 6.66 0.96 -6.08
CA TRP A 167 5.70 0.32 -6.97
C TRP A 167 5.88 0.74 -8.42
N ALA A 168 6.45 1.92 -8.72
CA ALA A 168 6.69 2.39 -10.08
C ALA A 168 7.64 1.43 -10.80
N ASP A 169 8.80 1.15 -10.22
CA ASP A 169 9.78 0.22 -10.78
C ASP A 169 9.20 -1.20 -10.91
N LEU A 170 8.38 -1.64 -9.96
CA LEU A 170 7.70 -2.94 -10.04
C LEU A 170 6.66 -3.00 -11.16
N VAL A 171 5.93 -1.91 -11.40
CA VAL A 171 4.96 -1.81 -12.49
C VAL A 171 5.69 -1.72 -13.82
N GLU A 172 6.72 -0.88 -13.94
CA GLU A 172 7.57 -0.74 -15.13
C GLU A 172 8.18 -2.09 -15.51
N TYR A 173 8.83 -2.77 -14.56
CA TYR A 173 9.38 -4.11 -14.78
C TYR A 173 8.32 -5.12 -15.24
N ALA A 174 7.10 -5.07 -14.67
CA ALA A 174 6.01 -5.94 -15.08
C ALA A 174 5.50 -5.61 -16.50
N GLU A 175 5.41 -4.32 -16.85
CA GLU A 175 5.05 -3.85 -18.19
C GLU A 175 6.10 -4.26 -19.23
N GLU A 176 7.39 -4.07 -18.94
CA GLU A 176 8.51 -4.50 -19.78
C GLU A 176 8.49 -6.02 -20.02
N THR A 177 8.36 -6.80 -18.95
CA THR A 177 8.29 -8.26 -19.04
C THR A 177 7.08 -8.73 -19.86
N THR A 178 5.95 -8.04 -19.72
CA THR A 178 4.73 -8.31 -20.50
C THR A 178 4.92 -7.96 -21.98
N ALA A 179 5.56 -6.83 -22.27
CA ALA A 179 5.89 -6.41 -23.63
C ALA A 179 6.87 -7.38 -24.30
N ASP A 180 7.88 -7.84 -23.58
CA ASP A 180 8.84 -8.84 -24.07
C ASP A 180 8.17 -10.17 -24.41
N ALA A 181 7.24 -10.64 -23.58
CA ALA A 181 6.44 -11.82 -23.87
C ALA A 181 5.57 -11.63 -25.12
N CYS A 182 4.96 -10.44 -25.29
CA CYS A 182 4.20 -10.10 -26.49
C CYS A 182 5.08 -10.11 -27.75
N HIS A 183 6.27 -9.50 -27.70
CA HIS A 183 7.21 -9.48 -28.81
C HIS A 183 7.70 -10.89 -29.14
N ALA A 184 8.08 -11.69 -28.14
CA ALA A 184 8.52 -13.07 -28.35
C ALA A 184 7.46 -13.92 -29.06
N ALA A 185 6.18 -13.76 -28.69
CA ALA A 185 5.07 -14.46 -29.34
C ALA A 185 4.83 -13.96 -30.77
N ARG A 186 4.76 -12.64 -30.99
CA ARG A 186 4.54 -12.04 -32.32
C ARG A 186 5.64 -12.37 -33.32
N ASP A 187 6.89 -12.38 -32.86
CA ASP A 187 8.06 -12.68 -33.68
C ASP A 187 8.23 -14.20 -33.94
N GLY A 188 7.38 -15.05 -33.36
CA GLY A 188 7.50 -16.50 -33.43
C GLY A 188 8.71 -17.07 -32.66
N ARG A 189 9.38 -16.26 -31.82
CA ARG A 189 10.48 -16.69 -30.95
C ARG A 189 9.99 -17.54 -29.76
N TRP A 190 8.71 -17.42 -29.44
CA TRP A 190 8.01 -18.23 -28.46
C TRP A 190 6.64 -18.63 -29.01
N CYS A 191 6.29 -19.90 -28.85
CA CYS A 191 5.00 -20.45 -29.24
C CYS A 191 4.23 -20.87 -27.98
N PRO A 192 3.07 -20.23 -27.68
CA PRO A 192 2.28 -20.59 -26.51
C PRO A 192 1.66 -22.00 -26.63
N GLY A 193 1.95 -22.85 -25.64
CA GLY A 193 1.36 -24.19 -25.55
C GLY A 193 -0.14 -24.18 -25.18
N PRO A 194 -0.82 -25.34 -25.22
CA PRO A 194 -2.25 -25.46 -24.92
C PRO A 194 -2.62 -24.93 -23.53
N ALA A 195 -1.81 -25.22 -22.51
CA ALA A 195 -2.05 -24.79 -21.13
C ALA A 195 -1.99 -23.25 -20.99
N ILE A 196 -1.07 -22.59 -21.70
CA ILE A 196 -0.98 -21.13 -21.69
C ILE A 196 -2.16 -20.48 -22.40
N ARG A 197 -2.64 -21.08 -23.49
CA ARG A 197 -3.84 -20.59 -24.18
C ARG A 197 -5.09 -20.75 -23.33
N GLU A 198 -5.21 -21.86 -22.62
CA GLU A 198 -6.30 -22.07 -21.67
C GLU A 198 -6.24 -21.04 -20.53
N ALA A 199 -5.06 -20.82 -19.93
CA ALA A 199 -4.87 -19.79 -18.92
C ALA A 199 -5.24 -18.39 -19.44
N ALA A 200 -4.78 -18.02 -20.65
CA ALA A 200 -5.13 -16.75 -21.28
C ALA A 200 -6.64 -16.62 -21.52
N ALA A 201 -7.31 -17.69 -21.97
CA ALA A 201 -8.76 -17.71 -22.15
C ALA A 201 -9.52 -17.54 -20.83
N GLN A 202 -9.00 -18.09 -19.72
CA GLN A 202 -9.58 -17.93 -18.38
C GLN A 202 -9.37 -16.52 -17.82
N LEU A 203 -8.23 -15.89 -18.10
CA LEU A 203 -7.91 -14.53 -17.62
C LEU A 203 -8.67 -13.44 -18.37
N ARG A 204 -8.83 -13.60 -19.69
CA ARG A 204 -9.35 -12.58 -20.59
C ARG A 204 -10.66 -11.93 -20.12
N PRO A 205 -11.72 -12.67 -19.71
CA PRO A 205 -12.97 -12.04 -19.26
C PRO A 205 -12.78 -11.05 -18.11
N THR A 206 -11.88 -11.34 -17.17
CA THR A 206 -11.60 -10.46 -16.03
C THR A 206 -10.75 -9.26 -16.42
N LEU A 207 -9.80 -9.42 -17.35
CA LEU A 207 -8.97 -8.32 -17.83
C LEU A 207 -9.76 -7.33 -18.69
N ASP A 208 -10.64 -7.84 -19.56
CA ASP A 208 -11.47 -7.06 -20.49
C ASP A 208 -12.69 -6.42 -19.81
N ALA A 209 -13.02 -6.83 -18.58
CA ALA A 209 -14.06 -6.19 -17.79
C ALA A 209 -13.64 -4.75 -17.45
N HIS A 210 -14.14 -3.78 -18.22
CA HIS A 210 -14.02 -2.37 -17.90
C HIS A 210 -15.03 -1.99 -16.80
N PRO A 211 -14.70 -1.03 -15.93
CA PRO A 211 -15.75 -0.37 -15.15
C PRO A 211 -16.78 0.23 -16.11
N ASP A 212 -18.07 0.22 -15.73
CA ASP A 212 -19.17 0.79 -16.54
C ASP A 212 -19.02 2.30 -16.85
N VAL A 213 -17.96 2.93 -16.33
CA VAL A 213 -17.62 4.33 -16.54
C VAL A 213 -16.31 4.39 -17.34
N PRO A 214 -16.27 5.06 -18.50
CA PRO A 214 -15.04 5.21 -19.29
C PRO A 214 -13.94 5.90 -18.47
N PRO A 215 -12.65 5.73 -18.84
CA PRO A 215 -11.54 6.41 -18.18
C PRO A 215 -11.71 7.92 -18.37
N ALA A 216 -12.28 8.58 -17.36
CA ALA A 216 -12.40 10.03 -17.34
C ALA A 216 -11.11 10.65 -16.76
N PRO A 217 -10.84 11.94 -16.96
CA PRO A 217 -9.83 12.64 -16.19
C PRO A 217 -10.11 12.50 -14.68
N PRO A 218 -9.08 12.43 -13.82
CA PRO A 218 -9.22 12.30 -12.36
C PRO A 218 -10.17 13.32 -11.70
N GLU A 219 -10.36 14.46 -12.36
CA GLU A 219 -11.17 15.60 -11.90
C GLU A 219 -12.67 15.47 -12.23
N THR A 220 -13.08 14.42 -12.96
CA THR A 220 -14.45 14.30 -13.46
C THR A 220 -15.40 13.76 -12.39
N ALA A 221 -16.51 14.45 -12.13
CA ALA A 221 -17.59 13.93 -11.31
C ALA A 221 -18.08 12.57 -11.84
N GLY A 222 -18.07 11.53 -10.99
CA GLY A 222 -18.39 10.15 -11.37
C GLY A 222 -17.19 9.20 -11.43
N PHE A 223 -15.98 9.68 -11.11
CA PHE A 223 -14.80 8.83 -10.94
C PHE A 223 -14.88 8.08 -9.61
N LEU A 224 -15.22 6.78 -9.65
CA LEU A 224 -15.39 5.94 -8.45
C LEU A 224 -14.10 5.18 -8.16
N TRP A 225 -13.19 5.81 -7.41
CA TRP A 225 -11.91 5.21 -7.03
C TRP A 225 -12.09 3.85 -6.35
N ILE A 226 -13.06 3.72 -5.44
CA ILE A 226 -13.29 2.47 -4.72
C ILE A 226 -13.62 1.30 -5.66
N GLN A 227 -14.36 1.54 -6.75
CA GLN A 227 -14.66 0.49 -7.74
C GLN A 227 -13.41 0.04 -8.50
N ARG A 228 -12.52 0.98 -8.82
CA ARG A 228 -11.26 0.70 -9.51
C ARG A 228 -10.31 -0.09 -8.61
N ILE A 229 -10.24 0.30 -7.33
CA ILE A 229 -9.47 -0.39 -6.28
C ILE A 229 -9.97 -1.85 -6.14
N ALA A 230 -11.28 -2.06 -6.04
CA ALA A 230 -11.89 -3.38 -5.95
C ALA A 230 -11.64 -4.23 -7.22
N ARG A 231 -11.70 -3.61 -8.40
CA ARG A 231 -11.37 -4.27 -9.67
C ARG A 231 -9.93 -4.76 -9.70
N ILE A 232 -8.95 -3.95 -9.30
CA ILE A 232 -7.54 -4.35 -9.23
C ILE A 232 -7.35 -5.53 -8.25
N ALA A 233 -8.02 -5.50 -7.10
CA ALA A 233 -7.99 -6.60 -6.14
C ALA A 233 -8.58 -7.89 -6.74
N HIS A 234 -9.68 -7.79 -7.48
CA HIS A 234 -10.30 -8.92 -8.17
C HIS A 234 -9.40 -9.49 -9.27
N ILE A 235 -8.79 -8.64 -10.11
CA ILE A 235 -7.83 -9.06 -11.14
C ILE A 235 -6.67 -9.84 -10.52
N ARG A 236 -6.08 -9.32 -9.44
CA ARG A 236 -5.02 -10.02 -8.70
C ARG A 236 -5.48 -11.40 -8.23
N ALA A 237 -6.68 -11.50 -7.66
CA ALA A 237 -7.22 -12.77 -7.19
C ALA A 237 -7.39 -13.78 -8.34
N THR A 238 -7.93 -13.34 -9.48
CA THR A 238 -8.11 -14.18 -10.67
C THR A 238 -6.77 -14.65 -11.24
N ILE A 239 -5.79 -13.75 -11.41
CA ILE A 239 -4.45 -14.13 -11.88
C ILE A 239 -3.82 -15.15 -10.92
N THR A 240 -3.93 -14.92 -9.61
CA THR A 240 -3.41 -15.85 -8.61
C THR A 240 -4.07 -17.23 -8.74
N ALA A 241 -5.39 -17.28 -8.86
CA ALA A 241 -6.13 -18.54 -8.97
C ALA A 241 -5.77 -19.32 -10.24
N VAL A 242 -5.71 -18.66 -11.40
CA VAL A 242 -5.33 -19.29 -12.67
C VAL A 242 -3.88 -19.80 -12.62
N VAL A 243 -2.94 -18.97 -12.16
CA VAL A 243 -1.53 -19.37 -12.05
C VAL A 243 -1.37 -20.57 -11.10
N THR A 244 -2.02 -20.56 -9.94
CA THR A 244 -1.98 -21.68 -8.99
C THR A 244 -2.59 -22.95 -9.59
N HIS A 245 -3.78 -22.86 -10.20
CA HIS A 245 -4.47 -24.00 -10.81
C HIS A 245 -3.58 -24.74 -11.81
N HIS A 246 -2.95 -24.01 -12.73
CA HIS A 246 -2.11 -24.63 -13.74
C HIS A 246 -0.75 -25.10 -13.21
N ARG A 247 -0.18 -24.44 -12.19
CA ARG A 247 1.04 -24.91 -11.52
C ARG A 247 0.81 -26.22 -10.77
N ASP A 248 -0.29 -26.32 -10.04
CA ASP A 248 -0.67 -27.54 -9.32
C ASP A 248 -0.92 -28.72 -10.28
N SER A 249 -1.30 -28.42 -11.52
CA SER A 249 -1.46 -29.39 -12.60
C SER A 249 -0.13 -29.78 -13.29
N GLY A 250 1.01 -29.25 -12.81
CA GLY A 250 2.36 -29.56 -13.33
C GLY A 250 2.78 -28.80 -14.59
N ASN A 251 2.07 -27.74 -14.98
CA ASN A 251 2.39 -26.99 -16.20
C ASN A 251 3.62 -26.10 -16.00
N VAL A 252 4.73 -26.48 -16.63
CA VAL A 252 6.01 -25.76 -16.50
C VAL A 252 6.01 -24.37 -17.15
N GLU A 253 5.17 -24.13 -18.16
CA GLU A 253 5.10 -22.85 -18.89
C GLU A 253 4.58 -21.66 -18.05
N LEU A 254 4.00 -21.91 -16.87
CA LEU A 254 3.57 -20.87 -15.92
C LEU A 254 4.52 -20.68 -14.74
N HIS A 255 5.72 -21.27 -14.81
CA HIS A 255 6.75 -21.02 -13.81
C HIS A 255 7.28 -19.59 -13.91
N PRO A 256 7.66 -18.97 -12.77
CA PRO A 256 8.15 -17.60 -12.73
C PRO A 256 9.62 -17.55 -13.16
N HIS A 257 9.92 -17.91 -14.41
CA HIS A 257 11.28 -17.98 -14.94
C HIS A 257 11.35 -17.37 -16.35
N PRO A 258 12.40 -16.60 -16.69
CA PRO A 258 12.52 -15.94 -18.00
C PRO A 258 12.41 -16.87 -19.22
N GLN A 259 12.74 -18.16 -19.06
CA GLN A 259 12.57 -19.18 -20.10
C GLN A 259 11.10 -19.47 -20.46
N TYR A 260 10.16 -19.03 -19.61
CA TYR A 260 8.72 -19.16 -19.79
C TYR A 260 8.08 -17.76 -19.81
N PRO A 261 8.03 -17.10 -20.98
CA PRO A 261 7.71 -15.67 -21.07
C PRO A 261 6.39 -15.27 -20.39
N ALA A 262 5.30 -16.02 -20.64
CA ALA A 262 4.01 -15.76 -19.98
C ALA A 262 4.05 -15.99 -18.46
N GLY A 263 4.66 -17.09 -18.01
CA GLY A 263 4.82 -17.38 -16.58
C GLY A 263 5.63 -16.30 -15.85
N HIS A 264 6.66 -15.75 -16.51
CA HIS A 264 7.46 -14.65 -15.99
C HIS A 264 6.68 -13.33 -15.93
N ALA A 265 6.00 -12.96 -17.01
CA ALA A 265 5.17 -11.75 -17.08
C ALA A 265 4.04 -11.75 -16.03
N LEU A 266 3.34 -12.88 -15.88
CA LEU A 266 2.30 -13.03 -14.86
C LEU A 266 2.87 -12.96 -13.44
N ALA A 267 4.07 -13.51 -13.21
CA ALA A 267 4.74 -13.43 -11.91
C ALA A 267 5.15 -11.99 -11.58
N ALA A 268 5.78 -11.27 -12.51
CA ALA A 268 6.14 -9.86 -12.35
C ALA A 268 4.88 -9.01 -12.07
N SER A 269 3.81 -9.24 -12.82
CA SER A 269 2.53 -8.55 -12.64
C SER A 269 1.90 -8.84 -11.27
N LEU A 270 1.95 -10.09 -10.79
CA LEU A 270 1.48 -10.45 -9.46
C LEU A 270 2.28 -9.78 -8.34
N VAL A 271 3.59 -9.58 -8.54
CA VAL A 271 4.43 -8.83 -7.58
C VAL A 271 3.96 -7.38 -7.50
N ALA A 272 3.80 -6.71 -8.64
CA ALA A 272 3.27 -5.35 -8.71
C ALA A 272 1.88 -5.26 -8.03
N LEU A 273 0.93 -6.13 -8.43
CA LEU A 273 -0.42 -6.13 -7.85
C LEU A 273 -0.46 -6.45 -6.34
N THR A 274 0.49 -7.23 -5.82
CA THR A 274 0.49 -7.65 -4.41
C THR A 274 0.75 -6.50 -3.45
N GLY A 275 1.56 -5.51 -3.84
CA GLY A 275 1.78 -4.31 -3.02
C GLY A 275 0.49 -3.52 -2.75
N PHE A 276 -0.52 -3.68 -3.60
CA PHE A 276 -1.79 -2.97 -3.53
C PHE A 276 -2.88 -3.70 -2.72
N ALA A 277 -2.73 -5.00 -2.49
CA ALA A 277 -3.79 -5.86 -1.95
C ALA A 277 -4.25 -5.45 -0.54
N ARG A 278 -3.30 -5.09 0.33
CA ARG A 278 -3.62 -4.70 1.70
C ARG A 278 -4.36 -3.36 1.77
N PRO A 279 -3.85 -2.26 1.16
CA PRO A 279 -4.60 -1.01 1.08
C PRO A 279 -6.01 -1.17 0.48
N ALA A 280 -6.18 -2.01 -0.53
CA ALA A 280 -7.48 -2.28 -1.13
C ALA A 280 -8.46 -2.93 -0.14
N ALA A 281 -8.05 -4.00 0.55
CA ALA A 281 -8.88 -4.67 1.54
C ALA A 281 -9.24 -3.77 2.74
N GLU A 282 -8.29 -2.93 3.19
CA GLU A 282 -8.55 -1.96 4.26
C GLU A 282 -9.61 -0.93 3.83
N LEU A 283 -9.55 -0.44 2.58
CA LEU A 283 -10.51 0.50 2.04
C LEU A 283 -11.90 -0.10 1.84
N GLU A 284 -12.02 -1.35 1.40
CA GLU A 284 -13.33 -2.02 1.29
C GLU A 284 -14.04 -2.09 2.64
N VAL A 285 -13.32 -2.46 3.71
CA VAL A 285 -13.87 -2.51 5.08
C VAL A 285 -14.30 -1.12 5.57
N LEU A 286 -13.52 -0.08 5.29
CA LEU A 286 -13.86 1.29 5.65
C LEU A 286 -15.05 1.81 4.82
N TRP A 287 -15.10 1.46 3.54
CA TRP A 287 -16.16 1.84 2.61
C TRP A 287 -17.52 1.32 3.04
N GLU A 288 -17.58 0.06 3.51
CA GLU A 288 -18.80 -0.56 4.03
C GLU A 288 -19.39 0.20 5.23
N ARG A 289 -18.57 0.94 5.98
CA ARG A 289 -18.95 1.64 7.21
C ARG A 289 -19.21 3.14 7.02
N ARG A 290 -19.02 3.65 5.81
CA ARG A 290 -19.13 5.09 5.54
C ARG A 290 -20.53 5.61 5.86
N THR A 291 -20.58 6.83 6.38
CA THR A 291 -21.82 7.56 6.63
C THR A 291 -21.97 8.78 5.72
N GLU A 292 -20.90 9.18 5.05
CA GLU A 292 -20.81 10.32 4.16
C GLU A 292 -21.03 9.96 2.68
N SER A 293 -21.06 10.97 1.81
CA SER A 293 -21.18 10.75 0.37
C SER A 293 -19.94 10.06 -0.20
N THR A 294 -20.10 9.29 -1.28
CA THR A 294 -18.98 8.64 -1.99
C THR A 294 -17.83 9.58 -2.29
N ALA A 295 -18.11 10.75 -2.84
CA ALA A 295 -17.08 11.71 -3.23
C ALA A 295 -16.34 12.30 -2.02
N THR A 296 -17.05 12.56 -0.92
CA THR A 296 -16.42 13.04 0.32
C THR A 296 -15.51 11.98 0.91
N TRP A 297 -16.01 10.74 0.99
CA TRP A 297 -15.26 9.62 1.53
C TRP A 297 -13.99 9.34 0.71
N GLU A 298 -14.09 9.27 -0.62
CA GLU A 298 -12.94 8.95 -1.48
C GLU A 298 -11.86 10.03 -1.42
N ARG A 299 -12.23 11.31 -1.30
CA ARG A 299 -11.25 12.38 -1.05
C ARG A 299 -10.52 12.21 0.27
N ALA A 300 -11.22 11.80 1.32
CA ALA A 300 -10.66 11.64 2.65
C ALA A 300 -9.84 10.34 2.82
N HIS A 301 -10.09 9.30 2.01
CA HIS A 301 -9.52 7.97 2.25
C HIS A 301 -8.64 7.44 1.12
N VAL A 302 -8.71 8.01 -0.09
CA VAL A 302 -7.93 7.59 -1.25
C VAL A 302 -6.90 8.68 -1.59
N PRO A 303 -5.68 8.61 -1.02
CA PRO A 303 -4.66 9.63 -1.22
C PRO A 303 -4.18 9.69 -2.67
N PRO A 304 -3.65 10.84 -3.13
CA PRO A 304 -3.17 11.02 -4.50
C PRO A 304 -2.16 9.96 -4.96
N THR A 305 -1.24 9.54 -4.08
CA THR A 305 -0.27 8.48 -4.39
C THR A 305 -0.93 7.14 -4.72
N MET A 306 -2.02 6.82 -4.02
CA MET A 306 -2.80 5.61 -4.29
C MET A 306 -3.58 5.72 -5.60
N ARG A 307 -4.10 6.91 -5.92
CA ARG A 307 -4.75 7.20 -7.21
C ARG A 307 -3.77 6.96 -8.37
N SER A 308 -2.55 7.50 -8.27
CA SER A 308 -1.48 7.28 -9.24
C SER A 308 -1.09 5.80 -9.37
N TYR A 309 -1.01 5.08 -8.26
CA TYR A 309 -0.72 3.64 -8.29
C TYR A 309 -1.82 2.84 -9.00
N VAL A 310 -3.10 3.14 -8.72
CA VAL A 310 -4.24 2.52 -9.43
C VAL A 310 -4.15 2.77 -10.94
N LEU A 311 -3.83 4.00 -11.36
CA LEU A 311 -3.68 4.34 -12.77
C LEU A 311 -2.54 3.53 -13.43
N ALA A 312 -1.40 3.40 -12.75
CA ALA A 312 -0.28 2.60 -13.25
C ALA A 312 -0.64 1.10 -13.35
N LEU A 313 -1.35 0.55 -12.36
CA LEU A 313 -1.83 -0.83 -12.40
C LEU A 313 -2.86 -1.06 -13.50
N GLU A 314 -3.68 -0.07 -13.83
CA GLU A 314 -4.60 -0.17 -14.96
C GLU A 314 -3.89 -0.21 -16.31
N SER A 315 -2.80 0.56 -16.47
CA SER A 315 -1.92 0.46 -17.65
C SER A 315 -1.33 -0.94 -17.79
N LEU A 316 -0.83 -1.51 -16.69
CA LEU A 316 -0.35 -2.89 -16.65
C LEU A 316 -1.45 -3.90 -17.02
N VAL A 317 -2.68 -3.70 -16.55
CA VAL A 317 -3.83 -4.56 -16.91
C VAL A 317 -4.13 -4.51 -18.41
N VAL A 318 -4.03 -3.34 -19.05
CA VAL A 318 -4.15 -3.21 -20.51
C VAL A 318 -3.05 -4.00 -21.20
N SER A 319 -1.80 -3.91 -20.73
CA SER A 319 -0.68 -4.68 -21.26
C SER A 319 -0.91 -6.20 -21.14
N LEU A 320 -1.47 -6.66 -20.02
CA LEU A 320 -1.84 -8.06 -19.82
C LEU A 320 -2.98 -8.51 -20.74
N SER A 321 -4.01 -7.68 -20.97
CA SER A 321 -5.08 -7.98 -21.93
C SER A 321 -4.50 -8.16 -23.33
N ILE A 322 -3.60 -7.27 -23.76
CA ILE A 322 -2.87 -7.39 -25.04
C ILE A 322 -2.09 -8.71 -25.11
N LEU A 323 -1.37 -9.09 -24.05
CA LEU A 323 -0.66 -10.36 -24.00
C LEU A 323 -1.62 -11.56 -24.15
N THR A 324 -2.77 -11.54 -23.48
CA THR A 324 -3.76 -12.62 -23.62
C THR A 324 -4.30 -12.73 -25.05
N ASP A 325 -4.58 -11.61 -25.70
CA ASP A 325 -5.01 -11.60 -27.11
C ASP A 325 -3.92 -12.15 -28.05
N VAL A 326 -2.66 -11.76 -27.85
CA VAL A 326 -1.52 -12.28 -28.63
C VAL A 326 -1.38 -13.78 -28.45
N ILE A 327 -1.49 -14.30 -27.22
CA ILE A 327 -1.41 -15.74 -26.93
C ILE A 327 -2.53 -16.50 -27.66
N LEU A 328 -3.75 -15.98 -27.60
CA LEU A 328 -4.91 -16.62 -28.21
C LEU A 328 -4.87 -16.58 -29.74
N ALA A 329 -4.31 -15.51 -30.31
CA ALA A 329 -4.16 -15.34 -31.76
C ALA A 329 -2.91 -16.02 -32.36
N SER A 330 -1.96 -16.48 -31.54
CA SER A 330 -0.73 -17.10 -32.04
C SER A 330 -1.05 -18.40 -32.77
N ASP A 331 -0.76 -18.52 -34.05
CA ASP A 331 -0.89 -19.80 -34.76
C ASP A 331 0.41 -20.60 -34.61
N CYS A 332 0.40 -21.59 -33.72
CA CYS A 332 1.50 -22.53 -33.60
C CYS A 332 1.25 -23.75 -34.49
N PRO A 333 2.20 -24.14 -35.37
CA PRO A 333 2.09 -25.40 -36.10
C PRO A 333 2.02 -26.55 -35.09
N ARG A 334 0.99 -27.38 -35.23
CA ARG A 334 0.75 -28.57 -34.40
C ARG A 334 1.79 -29.66 -34.63
#